data_AF-A0AAU6EPG0-F1
#
_entry.id   AF-A0AAU6EPG0-F1
#
_cell.length_a   1.000
_cell.length_b   1.000
_cell.length_c   1.000
_cell.angle_alpha   90.00
_cell.angle_beta   90.00
_cell.angle_gamma   90.00
#
_symmetry.space_group_name_H-M   'P 1'
#
loop_
_entity.id
_entity.type
_entity.pdbx_description
1 polymer ?
#
loop_
_entity_poly.entity_id
_entity_poly.type
_entity_poly.pdbx_seq_one_letter_code
_entity_poly.pdbx_strand_id
1 'polypeptide(L)'
;MGWLDDRLPLPDVRHEVRAWRRTRPFWAGLLLILGGLELLLVPLSPLTILVSLGLGGIAAIGIGLALMVAGAFLWFLPHTRHYVSINALILSVLSFAATNLGGFLVGMGLGIAGSAMGFSWNPVRKEEPLPDRGRSRTLAAALPVVLLAALGQPGEQAPAPGPVTVPRNTPTITTTLFAPDGFLIAGVREVPSAGGPIKVMVLKMRSASLTDYRLTTHDGGNELSLGADTLDLSGDVTLYLTKFSGCIEGVICLTFTPDGLPVPPVVPPFVFLTDVSADQALVTSDSITTTGLTLGAT
;
A
#
# COMPACT_ATOMS: atom_id res chain seq x y z
N MET A 1 37.52 -20.03 41.38
CA MET A 1 36.70 -19.11 40.56
C MET A 1 35.32 -19.73 40.41
N GLY A 2 34.21 -19.22 40.92
CA GLY A 2 33.94 -18.03 41.74
C GLY A 2 32.62 -18.25 42.49
N TRP A 3 32.72 -18.43 43.81
CA TRP A 3 31.60 -18.46 44.77
C TRP A 3 30.95 -17.06 44.96
N LEU A 4 31.38 -16.08 44.16
CA LEU A 4 30.90 -14.70 44.19
C LEU A 4 29.68 -14.45 43.27
N ASP A 5 29.32 -15.41 42.41
CA ASP A 5 28.19 -15.26 41.47
C ASP A 5 26.82 -15.55 42.10
N ASP A 6 26.77 -16.18 43.28
CA ASP A 6 25.54 -16.55 43.99
C ASP A 6 24.90 -15.40 44.81
N ARG A 7 25.49 -14.19 44.80
CA ARG A 7 25.04 -13.08 45.67
C ARG A 7 24.66 -11.78 44.96
N LEU A 8 24.56 -11.74 43.64
CA LEU A 8 24.05 -10.57 42.93
C LEU A 8 22.72 -10.92 42.25
N PRO A 9 21.57 -10.37 42.69
CA PRO A 9 20.25 -10.57 42.05
C PRO A 9 20.11 -9.82 40.71
N LEU A 10 21.22 -9.61 40.00
CA LEU A 10 21.35 -8.71 38.84
C LEU A 10 21.69 -9.37 37.48
N PRO A 11 22.12 -10.64 37.35
CA PRO A 11 22.36 -11.21 36.02
C PRO A 11 21.05 -11.49 35.28
N ASP A 12 20.04 -12.06 35.94
CA ASP A 12 18.75 -12.39 35.32
C ASP A 12 18.04 -11.15 34.76
N VAL A 13 17.98 -10.07 35.54
CA VAL A 13 17.40 -8.78 35.11
C VAL A 13 18.14 -8.21 33.89
N ARG A 14 19.47 -8.35 33.81
CA ARG A 14 20.25 -7.89 32.66
C ARG A 14 19.96 -8.71 31.40
N HIS A 15 19.74 -10.01 31.55
CA HIS A 15 19.38 -10.89 30.44
C HIS A 15 17.94 -10.65 29.97
N GLU A 16 17.00 -10.48 30.89
CA GLU A 16 15.60 -10.14 30.60
C GLU A 16 15.47 -8.75 29.95
N VAL A 17 16.19 -7.74 30.45
CA VAL A 17 16.22 -6.39 29.85
C VAL A 17 16.87 -6.41 28.47
N ARG A 18 17.94 -7.19 28.27
CA ARG A 18 18.55 -7.36 26.93
C ARG A 18 17.63 -8.11 25.97
N ALA A 19 16.92 -9.14 26.43
CA ALA A 19 15.94 -9.85 25.65
C ALA A 19 14.77 -8.93 25.28
N TRP A 20 14.26 -8.15 26.23
CA TRP A 20 13.20 -7.15 26.04
C TRP A 20 13.59 -6.04 25.05
N ARG A 21 14.82 -5.51 25.14
CA ARG A 21 15.37 -4.54 24.18
C ARG A 21 15.56 -5.11 22.77
N ARG A 22 15.64 -6.44 22.63
CA ARG A 22 15.78 -7.15 21.34
C ARG A 22 14.46 -7.66 20.78
N THR A 23 13.39 -7.71 21.57
CA THR A 23 12.06 -8.12 21.09
C THR A 23 11.20 -6.92 20.67
N ARG A 24 11.53 -5.69 21.12
CA ARG A 24 10.78 -4.46 20.84
C ARG A 24 11.64 -3.40 20.14
N PRO A 25 11.05 -2.47 19.36
CA PRO A 25 11.76 -1.36 18.73
C PRO A 25 12.18 -0.30 19.77
N PHE A 26 13.01 -0.71 20.74
CA PHE A 26 13.39 0.11 21.89
C PHE A 26 14.13 1.38 21.47
N TRP A 27 15.09 1.24 20.55
CA TRP A 27 15.89 2.35 20.04
C TRP A 27 15.07 3.35 19.24
N ALA A 28 14.05 2.89 18.51
CA ALA A 28 13.12 3.76 17.82
C ALA A 28 12.36 4.66 18.82
N GLY A 29 11.75 4.05 19.85
CA GLY A 29 11.03 4.81 20.87
C GLY A 29 11.93 5.77 21.66
N LEU A 30 13.16 5.36 21.97
CA LEU A 30 14.13 6.20 22.68
C LEU A 30 14.51 7.45 21.89
N LEU A 31 14.80 7.32 20.58
CA LEU A 31 15.13 8.47 19.74
C LEU A 31 13.96 9.43 19.58
N LEU A 32 12.73 8.91 19.44
CA LEU A 32 11.53 9.76 19.36
C LEU A 32 11.30 10.55 20.65
N ILE A 33 11.50 9.92 21.80
CA ILE A 33 11.37 10.61 23.10
C ILE A 33 12.48 11.66 23.27
N LEU A 34 13.73 11.34 22.92
CA LEU A 34 14.83 12.31 22.97
C LEU A 34 14.59 13.48 22.01
N GLY A 35 14.13 13.23 20.79
CA GLY A 35 13.79 14.28 19.83
C GLY A 35 12.65 15.16 20.33
N GLY A 36 11.59 14.56 20.88
CA GLY A 36 10.47 15.32 21.47
C GLY A 36 10.86 16.13 22.71
N LEU A 37 11.75 15.59 23.55
CA LEU A 37 12.28 16.28 24.72
C LEU A 37 13.16 17.47 24.32
N GLU A 38 14.00 17.31 23.31
CA GLU A 38 14.80 18.42 22.77
C GLU A 38 13.91 19.55 22.23
N LEU A 39 12.84 19.20 21.50
CA LEU A 39 11.84 20.18 21.05
C LEU A 39 11.17 20.94 22.20
N LEU A 40 11.00 20.31 23.37
CA LEU A 40 10.39 20.93 24.55
C LEU A 40 11.38 21.78 25.36
N LEU A 41 12.65 21.38 25.43
CA LEU A 41 13.65 22.03 26.28
C LEU A 41 13.96 23.47 25.86
N VAL A 42 13.75 23.83 24.59
CA VAL A 42 14.20 25.13 24.08
C VAL A 42 13.13 26.22 24.14
N PRO A 43 11.84 25.96 23.86
CA PRO A 43 10.78 26.89 24.23
C PRO A 43 10.76 27.23 25.73
N LEU A 44 11.33 26.37 26.58
CA LEU A 44 11.50 26.57 28.02
C LEU A 44 12.73 27.44 28.39
N SER A 45 13.58 27.81 27.43
CA SER A 45 14.62 28.83 27.59
C SER A 45 14.02 30.24 27.40
N PRO A 46 14.64 31.31 27.94
CA PRO A 46 13.95 32.48 28.51
C PRO A 46 12.79 33.00 27.65
N LEU A 47 11.68 33.37 28.30
CA LEU A 47 10.38 33.79 27.74
C LEU A 47 10.48 34.74 26.52
N THR A 48 11.55 35.52 26.42
CA THR A 48 11.91 36.36 25.27
C THR A 48 11.98 35.59 23.94
N ILE A 49 12.48 34.35 23.94
CA ILE A 49 12.56 33.51 22.74
C ILE A 49 11.17 32.98 22.38
N LEU A 50 10.37 32.57 23.36
CA LEU A 50 9.00 32.10 23.13
C LEU A 50 8.10 33.19 22.54
N VAL A 51 8.23 34.43 23.03
CA VAL A 51 7.51 35.60 22.49
C VAL A 51 8.00 35.96 21.10
N SER A 52 9.30 35.80 20.81
CA SER A 52 9.86 36.05 19.48
C SER A 52 9.51 34.96 18.45
N LEU A 53 9.27 33.72 18.90
CA LEU A 53 8.89 32.58 18.04
C LEU A 53 7.40 32.56 17.69
N GLY A 54 6.56 33.25 18.47
CA GLY A 54 5.12 33.37 18.23
C GLY A 54 4.42 32.01 18.08
N LEU A 55 3.69 31.82 16.98
CA LEU A 55 2.96 30.58 16.66
C LEU A 55 3.88 29.34 16.56
N GLY A 56 5.14 29.54 16.15
CA GLY A 56 6.10 28.43 16.00
C GLY A 56 6.49 27.77 17.32
N GLY A 57 6.54 28.53 18.42
CA GLY A 57 6.84 27.99 19.75
C GLY A 57 5.74 27.06 20.28
N ILE A 58 4.48 27.40 20.04
CA ILE A 58 3.33 26.57 20.43
C ILE A 58 3.31 25.27 19.62
N ALA A 59 3.60 25.36 18.32
CA ALA A 59 3.71 24.19 17.47
C ALA A 59 4.85 23.25 17.91
N ALA A 60 6.00 23.78 18.33
CA ALA A 60 7.12 22.99 18.85
C ALA A 60 6.72 22.15 20.08
N ILE A 61 5.95 22.74 21.01
CA ILE A 61 5.47 22.04 22.21
C ILE A 61 4.52 20.89 21.82
N GLY A 62 3.55 21.16 20.94
CA GLY A 62 2.59 20.15 20.49
C GLY A 62 3.26 18.99 19.77
N ILE A 63 4.20 19.30 18.87
CA ILE A 63 4.96 18.30 18.10
C ILE A 63 5.88 17.50 19.04
N GLY A 64 6.56 18.16 19.99
CA GLY A 64 7.44 17.49 20.95
C GLY A 64 6.69 16.49 21.83
N LEU A 65 5.51 16.86 22.36
CA LEU A 65 4.64 15.95 23.11
C LEU A 65 4.19 14.77 22.25
N ALA A 66 3.75 15.03 21.01
CA ALA A 66 3.30 13.98 20.11
C ALA A 66 4.41 12.97 19.76
N LEU A 67 5.66 13.42 19.59
CA LEU A 67 6.82 12.54 19.39
C LEU A 67 7.11 11.67 20.61
N MET A 68 7.02 12.21 21.83
CA MET A 68 7.19 11.42 23.05
C MET A 68 6.10 10.35 23.20
N VAL A 69 4.85 10.71 22.89
CA VAL A 69 3.72 9.77 22.89
C VAL A 69 3.92 8.67 21.84
N ALA A 70 4.38 9.02 20.63
CA ALA A 70 4.71 8.04 19.60
C ALA A 70 5.83 7.09 20.05
N GLY A 71 6.87 7.60 20.71
CA GLY A 71 7.94 6.76 21.27
C GLY A 71 7.45 5.79 22.35
N ALA A 72 6.55 6.24 23.22
CA ALA A 72 5.90 5.38 24.21
C ALA A 72 5.04 4.29 23.53
N PHE A 73 4.27 4.64 22.49
CA PHE A 73 3.48 3.67 21.73
C PHE A 73 4.34 2.58 21.09
N LEU A 74 5.53 2.90 20.58
CA LEU A 74 6.46 1.88 20.05
C LEU A 74 6.96 0.90 21.13
N TRP A 75 7.00 1.31 22.40
CA TRP A 75 7.38 0.43 23.52
C TRP A 75 6.23 -0.46 24.01
N PHE A 76 4.99 0.03 23.99
CA PHE A 76 3.83 -0.70 24.53
C PHE A 76 3.04 -1.48 23.46
N LEU A 77 2.94 -0.98 22.22
CA LEU A 77 2.15 -1.55 21.14
C LEU A 77 2.98 -1.76 19.86
N PRO A 78 3.87 -2.76 19.80
CA PRO A 78 4.67 -3.02 18.60
C PRO A 78 3.85 -3.43 17.37
N HIS A 79 2.59 -3.86 17.55
CA HIS A 79 1.67 -4.22 16.45
C HIS A 79 1.28 -3.01 15.58
N THR A 80 1.26 -1.79 16.13
CA THR A 80 0.87 -0.56 15.41
C THR A 80 2.09 0.24 14.90
N ARG A 81 3.30 -0.36 14.95
CA ARG A 81 4.56 0.34 14.66
C ARG A 81 4.60 1.08 13.32
N HIS A 82 3.99 0.52 12.25
CA HIS A 82 4.03 1.14 10.92
C HIS A 82 3.24 2.46 10.92
N TYR A 83 2.02 2.45 11.47
CA TYR A 83 1.20 3.64 11.62
C TYR A 83 1.87 4.68 12.52
N VAL A 84 2.38 4.27 13.68
CA VAL A 84 3.03 5.18 14.64
C VAL A 84 4.30 5.81 14.05
N SER A 85 5.11 5.03 13.34
CA SER A 85 6.36 5.51 12.74
C SER A 85 6.12 6.49 11.59
N ILE A 86 5.08 6.27 10.76
CA ILE A 86 4.73 7.20 9.68
C ILE A 86 4.26 8.55 10.26
N ASN A 87 3.40 8.52 11.29
CA ASN A 87 2.94 9.75 11.94
C ASN A 87 4.09 10.50 12.63
N ALA A 88 4.98 9.79 13.32
CA ALA A 88 6.16 10.38 13.93
C ALA A 88 7.12 10.99 12.88
N LEU A 89 7.26 10.36 11.71
CA LEU A 89 8.03 10.90 10.60
C LEU A 89 7.43 12.22 10.08
N ILE A 90 6.11 12.24 9.86
CA ILE A 90 5.40 13.44 9.40
C ILE A 90 5.55 14.57 10.42
N LEU A 91 5.32 14.29 11.71
CA LEU A 91 5.49 15.26 12.80
C LEU A 91 6.92 15.80 12.89
N SER A 92 7.91 14.93 12.69
CA SER A 92 9.31 15.31 12.69
C SER A 92 9.65 16.26 11.54
N VAL A 93 9.18 15.97 10.31
CA VAL A 93 9.37 16.89 9.18
C VAL A 93 8.58 18.19 9.36
N LEU A 94 7.34 18.09 9.88
CA LEU A 94 6.48 19.23 10.15
C LEU A 94 7.09 20.19 11.18
N SER A 95 7.90 19.69 12.12
CA SER A 95 8.59 20.52 13.12
C SER A 95 9.47 21.60 12.50
N PHE A 96 10.12 21.29 11.37
CA PHE A 96 11.00 22.22 10.69
C PHE A 96 10.21 23.37 10.04
N ALA A 97 9.11 23.03 9.36
CA ALA A 97 8.24 24.01 8.72
C ALA A 97 7.50 24.87 9.76
N ALA A 98 7.01 24.26 10.83
CA ALA A 98 6.21 24.94 11.84
C ALA A 98 7.02 25.94 12.69
N THR A 99 8.34 25.75 12.82
CA THR A 99 9.20 26.56 13.70
C THR A 99 10.04 27.61 12.95
N ASN A 100 9.78 27.87 11.66
CA ASN A 100 10.44 28.90 10.85
C ASN A 100 11.98 28.82 10.91
N LEU A 101 12.56 27.71 10.46
CA LEU A 101 14.02 27.42 10.51
C LEU A 101 14.61 27.37 11.95
N GLY A 102 13.77 27.48 12.98
CA GLY A 102 14.19 27.97 14.30
C GLY A 102 14.19 26.98 15.46
N GLY A 103 14.01 25.68 15.27
CA GLY A 103 13.96 24.81 16.45
C GLY A 103 14.26 23.34 16.25
N PHE A 104 15.54 22.98 16.25
CA PHE A 104 16.04 21.62 16.53
C PHE A 104 16.13 20.69 15.33
N LEU A 105 17.07 21.00 14.42
CA LEU A 105 17.56 20.03 13.42
C LEU A 105 17.96 18.70 14.04
N VAL A 106 18.46 18.72 15.27
CA VAL A 106 18.81 17.51 16.02
C VAL A 106 17.54 16.78 16.46
N GLY A 107 16.53 17.47 16.98
CA GLY A 107 15.23 16.88 17.33
C GLY A 107 14.49 16.30 16.12
N MET A 108 14.55 17.00 14.99
CA MET A 108 14.10 16.48 13.69
C MET A 108 14.92 15.26 13.26
N GLY A 109 16.25 15.32 13.31
CA GLY A 109 17.11 14.21 12.93
C GLY A 109 16.88 12.96 13.79
N LEU A 110 16.71 13.14 15.10
CA LEU A 110 16.35 12.11 16.06
C LEU A 110 14.96 11.54 15.75
N GLY A 111 13.99 12.40 15.43
CA GLY A 111 12.64 12.02 15.03
C GLY A 111 12.63 11.15 13.77
N ILE A 112 13.34 11.57 12.71
CA ILE A 112 13.47 10.82 11.46
C ILE A 112 14.17 9.49 11.69
N ALA A 113 15.30 9.48 12.39
CA ALA A 113 16.05 8.25 12.68
C ALA A 113 15.23 7.28 13.54
N GLY A 114 14.50 7.79 14.55
CA GLY A 114 13.60 7.01 15.39
C GLY A 114 12.47 6.38 14.58
N SER A 115 11.81 7.15 13.72
CA SER A 115 10.75 6.68 12.84
C SER A 115 11.23 5.63 11.83
N ALA A 116 12.39 5.85 11.20
CA ALA A 116 12.96 4.90 10.24
C ALA A 116 13.26 3.55 10.90
N MET A 117 13.87 3.57 12.09
CA MET A 117 14.12 2.34 12.87
C MET A 117 12.84 1.67 13.35
N GLY A 118 11.82 2.44 13.73
CA GLY A 118 10.52 1.91 14.15
C GLY A 118 9.80 1.21 12.99
N PHE A 119 9.91 1.77 11.78
CA PHE A 119 9.32 1.22 10.57
C PHE A 119 10.04 -0.05 10.08
N SER A 120 11.38 -0.06 10.13
CA SER A 120 12.19 -1.18 9.65
C SER A 120 12.29 -2.35 10.63
N TRP A 121 11.93 -2.14 11.90
CA TRP A 121 12.03 -3.18 12.92
C TRP A 121 11.10 -4.33 12.60
N ASN A 122 11.61 -5.57 12.60
CA ASN A 122 10.81 -6.80 12.48
C ASN A 122 11.17 -7.76 13.61
N PRO A 123 10.20 -8.44 14.27
CA PRO A 123 10.54 -9.46 15.24
C PRO A 123 11.36 -10.54 14.55
N VAL A 124 12.55 -10.84 15.09
CA VAL A 124 13.40 -11.93 14.60
C VAL A 124 12.62 -13.22 14.79
N ARG A 125 12.06 -13.75 13.70
CA ARG A 125 11.46 -15.08 13.70
C ARG A 125 12.62 -16.04 13.93
N LYS A 126 12.57 -16.79 15.04
CA LYS A 126 13.52 -17.88 15.29
C LYS A 126 13.32 -18.87 14.15
N GLU A 127 14.24 -18.89 13.20
CA GLU A 127 14.29 -19.92 12.18
C GLU A 127 14.47 -21.25 12.92
N GLU A 128 13.44 -22.09 12.85
CA GLU A 128 13.63 -23.50 13.19
C GLU A 128 14.76 -24.04 12.31
N PRO A 129 15.69 -24.85 12.85
CA PRO A 129 16.80 -25.37 12.06
C PRO A 129 16.23 -26.16 10.89
N LEU A 130 16.34 -25.61 9.68
CA LEU A 130 16.06 -26.40 8.49
C LEU A 130 17.06 -27.57 8.47
N PRO A 131 16.61 -28.80 8.14
CA PRO A 131 17.53 -29.92 7.97
C PRO A 131 18.55 -29.58 6.87
N ASP A 132 19.81 -29.90 7.16
CA ASP A 132 20.99 -29.63 6.33
C ASP A 132 20.82 -30.13 4.90
N ARG A 133 20.28 -29.28 4.02
CA ARG A 133 20.35 -29.47 2.57
C ARG A 133 21.68 -28.90 2.10
N GLY A 134 22.63 -29.82 2.00
CA GLY A 134 23.94 -29.59 1.45
C GLY A 134 23.92 -28.72 0.19
N ARG A 135 24.60 -27.58 0.29
CA ARG A 135 25.58 -27.09 -0.68
C ARG A 135 25.16 -27.08 -2.15
N SER A 136 24.49 -26.00 -2.56
CA SER A 136 24.50 -25.53 -3.96
C SER A 136 25.33 -24.24 -4.11
N ARG A 137 26.61 -24.30 -3.71
CA ARG A 137 27.60 -23.24 -4.03
C ARG A 137 27.81 -23.06 -5.55
N THR A 138 27.31 -23.99 -6.36
CA THR A 138 27.36 -23.96 -7.82
C THR A 138 26.28 -23.06 -8.45
N LEU A 139 25.14 -22.85 -7.78
CA LEU A 139 24.06 -21.98 -8.29
C LEU A 139 24.39 -20.48 -8.11
N ALA A 140 25.10 -20.12 -7.05
CA ALA A 140 25.50 -18.72 -6.80
C ALA A 140 26.56 -18.20 -7.80
N ALA A 141 27.40 -19.08 -8.36
CA ALA A 141 28.41 -18.69 -9.34
C ALA A 141 27.87 -18.60 -10.78
N ALA A 142 26.78 -19.32 -11.10
CA ALA A 142 26.17 -19.30 -12.42
C ALA A 142 25.18 -18.14 -12.60
N LEU A 143 24.58 -17.64 -11.50
CA LEU A 143 23.64 -16.52 -11.53
C LEU A 143 24.15 -15.25 -12.24
N PRO A 144 25.36 -14.73 -11.95
CA PRO A 144 25.82 -13.49 -12.59
C PRO A 144 26.11 -13.67 -14.08
N VAL A 145 26.53 -14.88 -14.52
CA VAL A 145 26.78 -15.18 -15.93
C VAL A 145 25.47 -15.33 -16.72
N VAL A 146 24.47 -15.98 -16.12
CA VAL A 146 23.12 -16.08 -16.71
C VAL A 146 22.43 -14.70 -16.75
N LEU A 147 22.62 -13.87 -15.72
CA LEU A 147 22.04 -12.51 -15.68
C LEU A 147 22.68 -11.58 -16.73
N LEU A 148 24.00 -11.67 -16.94
CA LEU A 148 24.69 -10.92 -18.00
C LEU A 148 24.32 -11.41 -19.41
N ALA A 149 24.09 -12.72 -19.59
CA ALA A 149 23.61 -13.27 -20.85
C ALA A 149 22.15 -12.86 -21.14
N ALA A 150 21.29 -12.79 -20.11
CA ALA A 150 19.90 -12.36 -20.24
C ALA A 150 19.74 -10.85 -20.52
N LEU A 151 20.68 -10.02 -20.07
CA LEU A 151 20.68 -8.57 -20.35
C LEU A 151 21.24 -8.20 -21.73
N GLY A 152 21.92 -9.14 -22.42
CA GLY A 152 22.55 -8.93 -23.72
C GLY A 152 21.78 -9.51 -24.91
N GLN A 153 20.70 -10.25 -24.68
CA GLN A 153 19.80 -10.61 -25.75
C GLN A 153 18.94 -9.38 -26.09
N PRO A 154 18.79 -8.98 -27.37
CA PRO A 154 17.63 -8.19 -27.75
C PRO A 154 16.46 -8.99 -27.23
N GLY A 155 15.74 -8.46 -26.25
CA GLY A 155 14.55 -9.12 -25.75
C GLY A 155 13.68 -9.35 -26.97
N GLU A 156 13.55 -10.62 -27.38
CA GLU A 156 12.50 -11.02 -28.28
C GLU A 156 11.24 -10.71 -27.48
N GLN A 157 10.72 -9.51 -27.72
CA GLN A 157 9.49 -9.02 -27.16
C GLN A 157 8.50 -10.15 -27.43
N ALA A 158 7.98 -10.79 -26.38
CA ALA A 158 6.88 -11.73 -26.53
C ALA A 158 5.90 -11.07 -27.50
N PRO A 159 5.53 -11.73 -28.62
CA PRO A 159 4.79 -11.07 -29.68
C PRO A 159 3.65 -10.34 -29.03
N ALA A 160 3.62 -9.02 -29.20
CA ALA A 160 2.54 -8.20 -28.66
C ALA A 160 1.26 -8.94 -29.02
N PRO A 161 0.37 -9.25 -28.05
CA PRO A 161 -0.87 -9.94 -28.38
C PRO A 161 -1.46 -9.18 -29.56
N GLY A 162 -1.63 -9.87 -30.69
CA GLY A 162 -2.06 -9.25 -31.94
C GLY A 162 -3.28 -8.37 -31.66
N PRO A 163 -3.47 -7.25 -32.38
CA PRO A 163 -4.40 -6.18 -32.01
C PRO A 163 -5.72 -6.77 -31.53
N VAL A 164 -5.91 -6.77 -30.20
CA VAL A 164 -7.10 -7.32 -29.57
C VAL A 164 -8.25 -6.45 -30.06
N THR A 165 -8.97 -6.96 -31.04
CA THR A 165 -9.99 -6.20 -31.75
C THR A 165 -11.21 -6.18 -30.86
N VAL A 166 -11.44 -5.05 -30.20
CA VAL A 166 -12.65 -4.85 -29.40
C VAL A 166 -13.87 -4.97 -30.32
N PRO A 167 -14.89 -5.77 -29.95
CA PRO A 167 -16.13 -5.90 -30.71
C PRO A 167 -16.83 -4.55 -30.86
N ARG A 168 -17.58 -4.36 -31.96
CA ARG A 168 -18.26 -3.09 -32.25
C ARG A 168 -19.31 -2.72 -31.18
N ASN A 169 -19.91 -3.72 -30.56
CA ASN A 169 -20.84 -3.56 -29.45
C ASN A 169 -20.10 -3.98 -28.17
N THR A 170 -19.91 -3.05 -27.24
CA THR A 170 -19.31 -3.35 -25.95
C THR A 170 -20.32 -4.10 -25.07
N PRO A 171 -20.01 -5.28 -24.54
CA PRO A 171 -20.86 -5.94 -23.55
C PRO A 171 -21.07 -5.06 -22.32
N THR A 172 -22.30 -5.02 -21.83
CA THR A 172 -22.64 -4.35 -20.56
C THR A 172 -22.59 -5.37 -19.45
N ILE A 173 -21.99 -4.97 -18.33
CA ILE A 173 -21.86 -5.78 -17.13
C ILE A 173 -22.59 -5.11 -15.99
N THR A 174 -23.30 -5.89 -15.20
CA THR A 174 -23.92 -5.48 -13.95
C THR A 174 -23.48 -6.39 -12.82
N THR A 175 -23.17 -5.82 -11.66
CA THR A 175 -22.81 -6.57 -10.44
C THR A 175 -23.31 -5.81 -9.22
N THR A 176 -23.78 -6.54 -8.22
CA THR A 176 -24.32 -5.95 -6.98
C THR A 176 -23.21 -5.43 -6.07
N LEU A 177 -22.06 -6.10 -6.07
CA LEU A 177 -20.89 -5.74 -5.29
C LEU A 177 -19.62 -5.90 -6.12
N PHE A 178 -18.81 -4.85 -6.18
CA PHE A 178 -17.47 -4.85 -6.76
C PHE A 178 -16.46 -4.49 -5.66
N ALA A 179 -15.63 -5.46 -5.27
CA ALA A 179 -14.59 -5.31 -4.27
C ALA A 179 -13.20 -5.42 -4.90
N PRO A 180 -12.58 -4.30 -5.29
CA PRO A 180 -11.22 -4.28 -5.83
C PRO A 180 -10.19 -4.36 -4.69
N ASP A 181 -9.08 -5.07 -4.92
CA ASP A 181 -7.91 -5.09 -4.03
C ASP A 181 -6.68 -4.51 -4.74
N GLY A 182 -6.02 -3.56 -4.07
CA GLY A 182 -4.86 -2.84 -4.58
C GLY A 182 -5.21 -1.61 -5.44
N PHE A 183 -4.26 -0.66 -5.50
CA PHE A 183 -4.42 0.69 -6.07
C PHE A 183 -5.09 0.71 -7.47
N LEU A 184 -6.28 1.34 -7.54
CA LEU A 184 -7.05 1.59 -8.76
C LEU A 184 -6.51 2.80 -9.51
N ILE A 185 -5.51 2.58 -10.36
CA ILE A 185 -5.04 3.59 -11.33
C ILE A 185 -6.03 3.58 -12.50
N ALA A 186 -6.71 4.71 -12.70
CA ALA A 186 -7.52 4.96 -13.88
C ALA A 186 -6.76 5.88 -14.86
N GLY A 187 -6.49 5.37 -16.06
CA GLY A 187 -5.97 6.18 -17.18
C GLY A 187 -6.91 6.11 -18.38
N VAL A 188 -6.85 7.08 -19.28
CA VAL A 188 -7.57 7.01 -20.56
C VAL A 188 -6.58 6.59 -21.65
N ARG A 189 -6.95 5.60 -22.46
CA ARG A 189 -6.17 5.15 -23.62
C ARG A 189 -7.08 4.97 -24.83
N GLU A 190 -6.52 5.16 -26.01
CA GLU A 190 -7.18 4.77 -27.26
C GLU A 190 -6.81 3.33 -27.61
N VAL A 191 -7.82 2.51 -27.86
CA VAL A 191 -7.66 1.09 -28.23
C VAL A 191 -8.28 0.87 -29.60
N PRO A 192 -7.61 0.12 -30.51
CA PRO A 192 -8.18 -0.20 -31.82
C PRO A 192 -9.42 -1.11 -31.68
N SER A 193 -10.52 -0.73 -32.32
CA SER A 193 -11.73 -1.58 -32.43
C SER A 193 -12.10 -1.83 -33.89
N ALA A 194 -12.98 -2.81 -34.12
CA ALA A 194 -13.49 -3.12 -35.46
C ALA A 194 -14.29 -1.97 -36.13
N GLY A 195 -14.65 -0.92 -35.37
CA GLY A 195 -15.34 0.28 -35.85
C GLY A 195 -14.46 1.54 -35.91
N GLY A 196 -13.17 1.44 -35.60
CA GLY A 196 -12.26 2.58 -35.43
C GLY A 196 -11.68 2.65 -34.00
N PRO A 197 -10.66 3.50 -33.75
CA PRO A 197 -10.13 3.66 -32.40
C PRO A 197 -11.19 4.22 -31.45
N ILE A 198 -11.31 3.62 -30.27
CA ILE A 198 -12.21 4.08 -29.21
C ILE A 198 -11.41 4.46 -27.97
N LYS A 199 -11.84 5.53 -27.28
CA LYS A 199 -11.29 5.89 -25.98
C LYS A 199 -11.88 4.99 -24.91
N VAL A 200 -11.01 4.42 -24.09
CA VAL A 200 -11.40 3.58 -22.95
C VAL A 200 -10.66 4.03 -21.71
N MET A 201 -11.35 3.92 -20.58
CA MET A 201 -10.74 4.00 -19.25
C MET A 201 -10.10 2.66 -18.93
N VAL A 202 -8.89 2.70 -18.40
CA VAL A 202 -8.09 1.55 -18.02
C VAL A 202 -7.98 1.54 -16.51
N LEU A 203 -8.61 0.55 -15.87
CA LEU A 203 -8.56 0.35 -14.42
C LEU A 203 -7.62 -0.83 -14.14
N LYS A 204 -6.49 -0.57 -13.48
CA LYS A 204 -5.53 -1.61 -13.08
C LYS A 204 -5.68 -1.93 -11.59
N MET A 205 -5.68 -3.22 -11.24
CA MET A 205 -5.78 -3.72 -9.86
C MET A 205 -5.11 -5.10 -9.70
N ARG A 206 -4.94 -5.56 -8.46
CA ARG A 206 -4.31 -6.86 -8.15
C ARG A 206 -5.31 -8.02 -8.11
N SER A 207 -6.52 -7.72 -7.66
CA SER A 207 -7.63 -8.67 -7.73
C SER A 207 -8.94 -7.91 -7.63
N ALA A 208 -10.01 -8.55 -8.09
CA ALA A 208 -11.36 -8.04 -7.95
C ALA A 208 -12.32 -9.19 -7.67
N SER A 209 -13.20 -9.01 -6.69
CA SER A 209 -14.30 -9.93 -6.43
C SER A 209 -15.61 -9.26 -6.81
N LEU A 210 -16.43 -9.97 -7.59
CA LEU A 210 -17.73 -9.53 -8.05
C LEU A 210 -18.82 -10.50 -7.56
N THR A 211 -19.95 -9.95 -7.13
CA THR A 211 -21.14 -10.71 -6.72
C THR A 211 -22.30 -10.46 -7.67
N ASP A 212 -23.10 -11.48 -7.96
CA ASP A 212 -24.21 -11.43 -8.92
C ASP A 212 -23.79 -10.84 -10.28
N TYR A 213 -22.70 -11.38 -10.82
CA TYR A 213 -22.16 -10.93 -12.09
C TYR A 213 -23.12 -11.28 -13.22
N ARG A 214 -23.52 -10.30 -14.02
CA ARG A 214 -24.19 -10.52 -15.31
C ARG A 214 -23.54 -9.73 -16.41
N LEU A 215 -23.30 -10.38 -17.53
CA LEU A 215 -22.84 -9.80 -18.77
C LEU A 215 -23.92 -10.02 -19.82
N THR A 216 -24.29 -8.96 -20.54
CA THR A 216 -25.14 -9.06 -21.72
C THR A 216 -24.42 -8.48 -22.93
N THR A 217 -24.57 -9.15 -24.06
CA THR A 217 -24.00 -8.71 -25.34
C THR A 217 -24.99 -8.91 -26.47
N HIS A 218 -24.98 -8.00 -27.42
CA HIS A 218 -25.83 -8.05 -28.60
C HIS A 218 -24.97 -8.36 -29.82
N ASP A 219 -25.17 -9.53 -30.40
CA ASP A 219 -24.49 -9.94 -31.64
C ASP A 219 -25.51 -10.16 -32.75
N GLY A 220 -25.49 -9.26 -33.75
CA GLY A 220 -26.24 -9.42 -35.00
C GLY A 220 -27.76 -9.60 -34.90
N GLY A 221 -28.37 -9.37 -33.73
CA GLY A 221 -29.82 -9.51 -33.49
C GLY A 221 -30.21 -10.38 -32.30
N ASN A 222 -29.30 -11.21 -31.78
CA ASN A 222 -29.54 -12.07 -30.63
C ASN A 222 -28.87 -11.49 -29.38
N GLU A 223 -29.54 -11.60 -28.23
CA GLU A 223 -28.98 -11.21 -26.94
C GLU A 223 -28.39 -12.44 -26.25
N LEU A 224 -27.07 -12.41 -26.02
CA LEU A 224 -26.36 -13.42 -25.25
C LEU A 224 -26.16 -12.88 -23.84
N SER A 225 -26.47 -13.70 -22.85
CA SER A 225 -26.28 -13.39 -21.44
C SER A 225 -25.38 -14.43 -20.77
N LEU A 226 -24.50 -13.95 -19.91
CA LEU A 226 -23.64 -14.76 -19.05
C LEU A 226 -23.82 -14.29 -17.61
N GLY A 227 -24.26 -15.18 -16.73
CA GLY A 227 -24.44 -14.90 -15.31
C GLY A 227 -23.52 -15.74 -14.44
N ALA A 228 -23.11 -15.23 -13.28
CA ALA A 228 -22.41 -15.98 -12.24
C ALA A 228 -22.75 -15.42 -10.86
N ASP A 229 -22.84 -16.29 -9.85
CA ASP A 229 -23.07 -15.90 -8.46
C ASP A 229 -21.86 -15.13 -7.91
N THR A 230 -20.66 -15.64 -8.19
CA THR A 230 -19.40 -14.98 -7.89
C THR A 230 -18.43 -15.05 -9.06
N LEU A 231 -17.64 -13.99 -9.22
CA LEU A 231 -16.55 -13.90 -10.18
C LEU A 231 -15.34 -13.27 -9.51
N ASP A 232 -14.29 -14.06 -9.32
CA ASP A 232 -13.03 -13.65 -8.72
C ASP A 232 -11.94 -13.57 -9.78
N LEU A 233 -11.39 -12.37 -9.97
CA LEU A 233 -10.24 -12.10 -10.84
C LEU A 233 -9.00 -11.91 -9.98
N SER A 234 -7.90 -12.54 -10.36
CA SER A 234 -6.63 -12.47 -9.62
C SER A 234 -5.43 -12.29 -10.55
N GLY A 235 -4.41 -11.57 -10.06
CA GLY A 235 -3.14 -11.34 -10.77
C GLY A 235 -3.02 -9.91 -11.33
N ASP A 236 -2.49 -9.75 -12.54
CA ASP A 236 -2.48 -8.47 -13.25
C ASP A 236 -3.85 -8.18 -13.90
N VAL A 237 -4.82 -7.76 -13.08
CA VAL A 237 -6.18 -7.46 -13.55
C VAL A 237 -6.23 -6.06 -14.18
N THR A 238 -6.62 -6.00 -15.46
CA THR A 238 -6.84 -4.74 -16.18
C THR A 238 -8.21 -4.76 -16.86
N LEU A 239 -9.05 -3.79 -16.50
CA LEU A 239 -10.38 -3.59 -17.09
C LEU A 239 -10.34 -2.38 -18.04
N TYR A 240 -10.76 -2.58 -19.28
CA TYR A 240 -10.93 -1.53 -20.28
C TYR A 240 -12.42 -1.23 -20.42
N LEU A 241 -12.83 -0.03 -20.01
CA LEU A 241 -14.23 0.35 -19.86
C LEU A 241 -14.53 1.65 -20.61
N THR A 242 -15.65 1.73 -21.32
CA THR A 242 -16.12 2.98 -21.96
C THR A 242 -17.01 3.78 -21.02
N LYS A 243 -17.65 3.12 -20.06
CA LYS A 243 -18.47 3.72 -19.02
C LYS A 243 -18.38 2.87 -17.76
N PHE A 244 -18.30 3.51 -16.60
CA PHE A 244 -18.30 2.83 -15.32
C PHE A 244 -19.15 3.61 -14.32
N SER A 245 -20.15 2.98 -13.73
CA SER A 245 -21.05 3.60 -12.76
C SER A 245 -21.16 2.72 -11.53
N GLY A 246 -21.21 3.33 -10.35
CA GLY A 246 -21.43 2.61 -9.09
C GLY A 246 -21.49 3.54 -7.89
N CYS A 247 -21.95 3.00 -6.77
CA CYS A 247 -22.07 3.74 -5.52
C CYS A 247 -20.97 3.33 -4.54
N ILE A 248 -20.12 4.29 -4.17
CA ILE A 248 -19.05 4.11 -3.20
C ILE A 248 -19.66 3.95 -1.81
N GLU A 249 -19.39 2.81 -1.16
CA GLU A 249 -19.95 2.43 0.15
C GLU A 249 -21.50 2.53 0.22
N GLY A 250 -22.18 2.51 -0.93
CA GLY A 250 -23.63 2.73 -1.02
C GLY A 250 -24.11 4.16 -0.76
N VAL A 251 -23.20 5.14 -0.58
CA VAL A 251 -23.54 6.53 -0.22
C VAL A 251 -23.39 7.50 -1.38
N ILE A 252 -22.30 7.39 -2.15
CA ILE A 252 -21.96 8.35 -3.21
C ILE A 252 -21.93 7.62 -4.56
N CYS A 253 -22.95 7.86 -5.39
CA CYS A 253 -23.03 7.28 -6.73
C CYS A 253 -22.32 8.17 -7.76
N LEU A 254 -21.34 7.60 -8.44
CA LEU A 254 -20.53 8.29 -9.44
C LEU A 254 -20.57 7.52 -10.75
N THR A 255 -20.61 8.27 -11.85
CA THR A 255 -20.45 7.74 -13.20
C THR A 255 -19.19 8.33 -13.81
N PHE A 256 -18.32 7.46 -14.28
CA PHE A 256 -17.05 7.76 -14.90
C PHE A 256 -17.12 7.42 -16.38
N THR A 257 -16.59 8.33 -17.20
CA THR A 257 -16.45 8.15 -18.65
C THR A 257 -15.10 8.73 -19.09
N PRO A 258 -14.52 8.26 -20.21
CA PRO A 258 -13.24 8.75 -20.71
C PRO A 258 -13.19 10.27 -20.96
N ASP A 259 -14.32 10.88 -21.35
CA ASP A 259 -14.39 12.29 -21.74
C ASP A 259 -15.07 13.19 -20.69
N GLY A 260 -15.72 12.61 -19.67
CA GLY A 260 -16.41 13.34 -18.61
C GLY A 260 -15.57 13.46 -17.34
N LEU A 261 -15.41 14.69 -16.83
CA LEU A 261 -15.06 14.92 -15.42
C LEU A 261 -16.04 14.14 -14.52
N PRO A 262 -15.62 13.58 -13.36
CA PRO A 262 -14.30 13.69 -12.74
C PRO A 262 -13.37 12.51 -13.11
N VAL A 263 -12.08 12.81 -13.36
CA VAL A 263 -11.01 11.79 -13.45
C VAL A 263 -11.09 10.94 -12.17
N PRO A 264 -11.11 9.59 -12.26
CA PRO A 264 -11.32 8.77 -11.07
C PRO A 264 -10.26 9.11 -10.02
N PRO A 265 -10.65 9.59 -8.83
CA PRO A 265 -9.70 9.76 -7.74
C PRO A 265 -9.09 8.40 -7.41
N VAL A 266 -7.81 8.37 -7.05
CA VAL A 266 -7.15 7.14 -6.58
C VAL A 266 -7.92 6.66 -5.36
N VAL A 267 -8.77 5.64 -5.55
CA VAL A 267 -9.64 5.13 -4.49
C VAL A 267 -8.75 4.42 -3.47
N PRO A 268 -8.88 4.71 -2.15
CA PRO A 268 -8.17 3.98 -1.11
C PRO A 268 -8.43 2.47 -1.20
N PRO A 269 -7.49 1.61 -0.80
CA PRO A 269 -7.51 0.16 -1.07
C PRO A 269 -8.61 -0.65 -0.36
N PHE A 270 -9.58 -0.02 0.33
CA PHE A 270 -10.58 -0.72 1.14
C PHE A 270 -12.03 -0.34 0.81
N VAL A 271 -12.28 0.25 -0.35
CA VAL A 271 -13.61 0.72 -0.72
C VAL A 271 -14.27 -0.27 -1.69
N PHE A 272 -15.43 -0.79 -1.32
CA PHE A 272 -16.29 -1.56 -2.21
C PHE A 272 -17.34 -0.66 -2.87
N LEU A 273 -17.72 -1.02 -4.09
CA LEU A 273 -18.77 -0.34 -4.84
C LEU A 273 -20.00 -1.24 -4.92
N THR A 274 -21.17 -0.64 -4.74
CA THR A 274 -22.46 -1.31 -4.92
C THR A 274 -23.14 -0.82 -6.20
N ASP A 275 -24.08 -1.62 -6.71
CA ASP A 275 -24.89 -1.29 -7.89
C ASP A 275 -24.05 -0.86 -9.09
N VAL A 276 -23.07 -1.71 -9.41
CA VAL A 276 -22.09 -1.39 -10.44
C VAL A 276 -22.63 -1.79 -11.81
N SER A 277 -22.54 -0.85 -12.74
CA SER A 277 -22.81 -1.06 -14.16
C SER A 277 -21.64 -0.52 -14.99
N ALA A 278 -21.12 -1.35 -15.88
CA ALA A 278 -19.93 -1.04 -16.67
C ALA A 278 -20.09 -1.50 -18.12
N ASP A 279 -19.76 -0.63 -19.07
CA ASP A 279 -19.65 -1.00 -20.47
C ASP A 279 -18.20 -1.41 -20.73
N GLN A 280 -18.00 -2.71 -20.92
CA GLN A 280 -16.69 -3.32 -20.92
C GLN A 280 -16.22 -3.59 -22.35
N ALA A 281 -15.09 -3.00 -22.70
CA ALA A 281 -14.43 -3.22 -23.98
C ALA A 281 -13.53 -4.47 -23.96
N LEU A 282 -12.78 -4.66 -22.87
CA LEU A 282 -11.84 -5.77 -22.72
C LEU A 282 -11.50 -6.03 -21.25
N VAL A 283 -11.18 -7.29 -20.93
CA VAL A 283 -10.61 -7.71 -19.64
C VAL A 283 -9.37 -8.53 -19.87
N THR A 284 -8.34 -8.26 -19.07
CA THR A 284 -7.17 -9.12 -18.97
C THR A 284 -6.89 -9.44 -17.51
N SER A 285 -6.56 -10.69 -17.22
CA SER A 285 -6.23 -11.20 -15.89
C SER A 285 -5.48 -12.52 -16.00
N ASP A 286 -4.70 -12.88 -14.98
CA ASP A 286 -3.96 -14.14 -14.97
C ASP A 286 -4.86 -15.35 -14.67
N SER A 287 -5.87 -15.16 -13.82
CA SER A 287 -6.84 -16.21 -13.47
C SER A 287 -8.23 -15.63 -13.26
N ILE A 288 -9.24 -16.36 -13.72
CA ILE A 288 -10.66 -16.07 -13.51
C ILE A 288 -11.30 -17.30 -12.89
N THR A 289 -11.86 -17.15 -11.69
CA THR A 289 -12.58 -18.20 -10.97
C THR A 289 -14.04 -17.78 -10.84
N THR A 290 -14.98 -18.70 -11.07
CA THR A 290 -16.41 -18.38 -11.03
C THR A 290 -17.22 -19.50 -10.39
N THR A 291 -18.30 -19.11 -9.72
CA THR A 291 -19.30 -20.02 -9.15
C THR A 291 -20.67 -19.70 -9.74
N GLY A 292 -21.49 -20.73 -10.01
CA GLY A 292 -22.87 -20.53 -10.47
C GLY A 292 -22.99 -20.02 -11.91
N LEU A 293 -22.08 -20.41 -12.80
CA LEU A 293 -22.06 -19.95 -14.19
C LEU A 293 -23.34 -20.36 -14.94
N THR A 294 -24.01 -19.39 -15.54
CA THR A 294 -25.22 -19.55 -16.35
C THR A 294 -25.01 -18.88 -17.71
N LEU A 295 -25.49 -19.52 -18.77
CA LEU A 295 -25.43 -19.02 -20.14
C LEU A 295 -26.86 -18.97 -20.69
N GLY A 296 -27.25 -17.83 -21.24
CA GLY A 296 -28.55 -17.61 -21.86
C GLY A 296 -28.39 -17.01 -23.26
N ALA A 297 -29.30 -17.36 -24.16
CA ALA A 297 -29.41 -16.75 -25.48
C ALA A 297 -30.90 -16.55 -25.76
N THR A 298 -31.28 -15.35 -26.19
CA THR A 298 -32.65 -14.98 -26.57
C THR A 298 -32.69 -14.37 -27.94
#